data_AF-A0A5D8ZLB1-F1
#
_entry.id   AF-A0A5D8ZLB1-F1
#
_cell.length_a   1.000
_cell.length_b   1.000
_cell.length_c   1.000
_cell.angle_alpha   90.00
_cell.angle_beta   90.00
_cell.angle_gamma   90.00
#
_symmetry.space_group_name_H-M   'P 1'
#
loop_
_entity.id
_entity.type
_entity.pdbx_description
1 polymer ?
#
loop_
_entity_poly.entity_id
_entity_poly.type
_entity_poly.pdbx_seq_one_letter_code
_entity_poly.pdbx_strand_id
1 'polypeptide(L)'
;MKKLLLFCIIMISDVYFAQPFTLKSTGEAKEFRLTLYYGAQGKGAFVQYTGKKEIIPLQVKSFRVDTDGRNDGQPDIEYYIWNEMIEGKINGVYRFEIMHHQTSNISYTRGKDNRKFTLEMVEDEKKYDGNGKYLLHGALLSFNHFYNNHFTITYPDGKTTTIELSAPDKPSFVRQSIIEDYNFDGYDDIAFSVPDDGMGVYRMFDVYLYNTGSKRFEKLKEPDYSRSSCSCLCDVTIEKDKKLLKTGCRGGARWHQDIYRFGKKGTLEWVATKEQTEE
;
A
#
# COMPACT_ATOMS: atom_id res chain seq x y z
N MET A 1 8.65 -9.79 -47.74
CA MET A 1 8.27 -8.40 -47.41
C MET A 1 6.80 -8.35 -47.00
N LYS A 2 6.53 -8.35 -45.68
CA LYS A 2 5.28 -7.84 -45.10
C LYS A 2 5.67 -7.21 -43.75
N LYS A 3 5.34 -5.93 -43.61
CA LYS A 3 5.65 -5.06 -42.47
C LYS A 3 4.93 -5.59 -41.23
N LEU A 4 5.61 -5.65 -40.09
CA LEU A 4 4.95 -5.52 -38.80
C LEU A 4 5.51 -4.27 -38.14
N LEU A 5 4.68 -3.21 -38.18
CA LEU A 5 4.92 -1.97 -37.47
C LEU A 5 4.91 -2.30 -35.97
N LEU A 6 6.02 -2.07 -35.29
CA LEU A 6 6.09 -2.04 -33.84
C LEU A 6 5.33 -0.78 -33.39
N PHE A 7 4.12 -0.97 -32.87
CA PHE A 7 3.37 0.10 -32.23
C PHE A 7 4.08 0.43 -30.91
N CYS A 8 4.88 1.50 -30.90
CA CYS A 8 5.22 2.19 -29.67
C CYS A 8 3.91 2.74 -29.09
N ILE A 9 3.33 2.03 -28.12
CA ILE A 9 2.29 2.58 -27.27
C ILE A 9 2.97 3.62 -26.39
N ILE A 10 2.85 4.88 -26.83
CA ILE A 10 3.04 6.05 -25.98
C ILE A 10 1.90 5.97 -24.96
N MET A 11 2.18 5.45 -23.77
CA MET A 11 1.22 5.50 -22.66
C MET A 11 1.01 6.97 -22.31
N ILE A 12 -0.15 7.44 -22.74
CA ILE A 12 -0.74 8.73 -22.38
C ILE A 12 -0.74 8.81 -20.86
N SER A 13 -0.27 9.92 -20.34
CA SER A 13 -0.18 10.27 -18.93
C SER A 13 -1.47 9.96 -18.17
N ASP A 14 -1.45 8.88 -17.40
CA ASP A 14 -2.45 8.59 -16.39
C ASP A 14 -2.39 9.71 -15.35
N VAL A 15 -3.50 10.44 -15.21
CA VAL A 15 -3.73 11.26 -14.02
C VAL A 15 -4.03 10.27 -12.91
N TYR A 16 -2.97 9.78 -12.26
CA TYR A 16 -3.06 9.03 -11.02
C TYR A 16 -3.77 9.94 -10.01
N PHE A 17 -5.04 9.64 -9.67
CA PHE A 17 -5.63 10.19 -8.44
C PHE A 17 -4.92 9.53 -7.28
N ALA A 18 -3.77 10.10 -6.98
CA ALA A 18 -2.91 9.59 -5.96
C ALA A 18 -3.46 10.04 -4.62
N GLN A 19 -3.62 9.06 -3.74
CA GLN A 19 -3.91 9.28 -2.33
C GLN A 19 -2.92 10.28 -1.76
N PRO A 20 -3.30 11.14 -0.80
CA PRO A 20 -4.58 11.12 -0.10
C PRO A 20 -5.74 11.78 -0.85
N PHE A 21 -6.96 11.47 -0.42
CA PHE A 21 -8.17 12.10 -0.92
C PHE A 21 -8.62 13.24 -0.01
N THR A 22 -8.78 14.44 -0.56
CA THR A 22 -9.47 15.53 0.14
C THR A 22 -10.96 15.46 -0.18
N LEU A 23 -11.77 15.37 0.86
CA LEU A 23 -13.23 15.21 0.80
C LEU A 23 -13.94 16.39 1.45
N LYS A 24 -15.09 16.76 0.91
CA LYS A 24 -16.02 17.74 1.49
C LYS A 24 -17.41 17.14 1.65
N SER A 25 -18.15 17.53 2.68
CA SER A 25 -19.56 17.18 2.84
C SER A 25 -20.46 18.03 1.92
N THR A 26 -21.46 17.43 1.28
CA THR A 26 -22.41 18.15 0.42
C THR A 26 -23.83 18.13 0.95
N GLY A 27 -24.63 19.11 0.55
CA GLY A 27 -26.03 19.27 0.99
C GLY A 27 -26.21 19.80 2.42
N GLU A 28 -25.12 20.17 3.09
CA GLU A 28 -25.10 20.64 4.47
C GLU A 28 -25.09 22.17 4.57
N ALA A 29 -25.81 22.75 5.55
CA ALA A 29 -25.75 24.19 5.81
C ALA A 29 -24.34 24.65 6.23
N LYS A 30 -23.57 23.75 6.87
CA LYS A 30 -22.16 23.96 7.18
C LYS A 30 -21.34 22.78 6.66
N GLU A 31 -20.54 23.05 5.64
CA GLU A 31 -19.59 22.10 5.09
C GLU A 31 -18.49 21.75 6.10
N PHE A 32 -18.10 20.48 6.15
CA PHE A 32 -16.83 20.05 6.72
C PHE A 32 -15.95 19.40 5.66
N ARG A 33 -14.64 19.47 5.88
CA ARG A 33 -13.62 18.89 5.02
C ARG A 33 -12.68 17.99 5.80
N LEU A 34 -12.18 16.96 5.14
CA LEU A 34 -11.21 16.03 5.70
C LEU A 34 -10.31 15.46 4.60
N THR A 35 -9.14 15.00 5.01
CA THR A 35 -8.21 14.27 4.15
C THR A 35 -8.20 12.80 4.60
N LEU A 36 -8.44 11.89 3.67
CA LEU A 36 -8.42 10.45 3.87
C LEU A 36 -7.10 9.87 3.33
N TYR A 37 -6.38 9.17 4.20
CA TYR A 37 -5.22 8.36 3.87
C TYR A 37 -5.58 6.88 4.06
N TYR A 38 -5.13 6.01 3.17
CA TYR A 38 -5.27 4.55 3.30
C TYR A 38 -4.28 3.84 2.37
N GLY A 39 -3.83 2.64 2.73
CA GLY A 39 -3.00 1.78 1.89
C GLY A 39 -3.82 0.71 1.18
N ALA A 40 -3.13 -0.29 0.61
CA ALA A 40 -3.77 -1.41 -0.10
C ALA A 40 -4.88 -2.06 0.75
N GLN A 41 -6.00 -2.39 0.10
CA GLN A 41 -7.18 -3.00 0.74
C GLN A 41 -7.78 -2.17 1.89
N GLY A 42 -7.44 -0.88 1.99
CA GLY A 42 -7.95 0.02 3.00
C GLY A 42 -7.18 -0.02 4.33
N LYS A 43 -6.09 -0.76 4.41
CA LYS A 43 -5.28 -0.87 5.63
C LYS A 43 -4.55 0.45 5.95
N GLY A 44 -4.15 0.63 7.20
CA GLY A 44 -3.41 1.82 7.63
C GLY A 44 -4.19 3.14 7.50
N ALA A 45 -5.51 3.06 7.39
CA ALA A 45 -6.35 4.20 7.06
C ALA A 45 -6.57 5.14 8.25
N PHE A 46 -6.66 6.44 7.96
CA PHE A 46 -7.09 7.45 8.91
C PHE A 46 -7.65 8.67 8.18
N VAL A 47 -8.45 9.47 8.90
CA VAL A 47 -8.89 10.78 8.43
C VAL A 47 -8.31 11.90 9.27
N GLN A 48 -8.07 13.03 8.64
CA GLN A 48 -7.69 14.28 9.31
C GLN A 48 -8.62 15.39 8.87
N TYR A 49 -9.38 15.96 9.81
CA TYR A 49 -10.27 17.09 9.50
C TYR A 49 -9.48 18.37 9.23
N THR A 50 -9.93 19.17 8.26
CA THR A 50 -9.26 20.43 7.93
C THR A 50 -9.22 21.36 9.15
N GLY A 51 -8.04 21.90 9.43
CA GLY A 51 -7.80 22.76 10.60
C GLY A 51 -7.61 22.01 11.93
N LYS A 52 -7.59 20.67 11.92
CA LYS A 52 -7.32 19.83 13.09
C LYS A 52 -5.97 19.13 12.96
N LYS A 53 -5.26 19.04 14.08
CA LYS A 53 -4.01 18.26 14.17
C LYS A 53 -4.28 16.80 14.49
N GLU A 54 -5.42 16.52 15.13
CA GLU A 54 -5.81 15.16 15.47
C GLU A 54 -6.11 14.36 14.20
N ILE A 55 -5.62 13.11 14.18
CA ILE A 55 -5.98 12.10 13.20
C ILE A 55 -6.96 11.12 13.85
N ILE A 56 -7.90 10.59 13.08
CA ILE A 56 -8.85 9.59 13.56
C ILE A 56 -8.60 8.27 12.82
N PRO A 57 -8.20 7.20 13.53
CA PRO A 57 -7.95 5.91 12.91
C PRO A 57 -9.20 5.33 12.29
N LEU A 58 -9.03 4.70 11.13
CA LEU A 58 -10.06 3.96 10.44
C LEU A 58 -9.73 2.47 10.46
N GLN A 59 -10.63 1.67 11.04
CA GLN A 59 -10.52 0.21 11.02
C GLN A 59 -11.26 -0.34 9.80
N VAL A 60 -10.59 -1.19 9.01
CA VAL A 60 -11.25 -1.90 7.90
C VAL A 60 -12.37 -2.78 8.46
N LYS A 61 -13.61 -2.49 8.05
CA LYS A 61 -14.78 -3.34 8.34
C LYS A 61 -15.00 -4.33 7.20
N SER A 62 -14.82 -3.88 5.97
CA SER A 62 -14.94 -4.70 4.77
C SER A 62 -14.14 -4.06 3.64
N PHE A 63 -13.45 -4.90 2.88
CA PHE A 63 -12.92 -4.57 1.56
C PHE A 63 -13.38 -5.66 0.61
N ARG A 64 -13.91 -5.29 -0.56
CA ARG A 64 -14.35 -6.23 -1.58
C ARG A 64 -13.96 -5.71 -2.95
N VAL A 65 -13.52 -6.62 -3.80
CA VAL A 65 -13.38 -6.39 -5.22
C VAL A 65 -14.53 -7.13 -5.89
N ASP A 66 -15.35 -6.39 -6.61
CA ASP A 66 -16.34 -7.00 -7.50
C ASP A 66 -15.67 -7.20 -8.86
N THR A 67 -15.76 -8.41 -9.40
CA THR A 67 -15.25 -8.83 -10.71
C THR A 67 -16.36 -9.42 -11.60
N ASP A 68 -17.61 -9.46 -11.12
CA ASP A 68 -18.69 -10.24 -11.73
C ASP A 68 -19.33 -9.53 -12.94
N GLY A 69 -19.67 -10.32 -13.97
CA GLY A 69 -20.47 -9.87 -15.11
C GLY A 69 -19.72 -9.03 -16.15
N ARG A 70 -18.38 -9.11 -16.19
CA ARG A 70 -17.53 -8.24 -17.00
C ARG A 70 -16.82 -8.99 -18.12
N ASN A 71 -16.66 -8.33 -19.26
CA ASN A 71 -15.86 -8.82 -20.38
C ASN A 71 -14.38 -8.46 -20.18
N ASP A 72 -13.48 -9.19 -20.84
CA ASP A 72 -12.03 -8.95 -20.81
C ASP A 72 -11.71 -7.45 -21.01
N GLY A 73 -11.00 -6.86 -20.04
CA GLY A 73 -10.50 -5.48 -20.09
C GLY A 73 -11.35 -4.42 -19.38
N GLN A 74 -12.46 -4.77 -18.73
CA GLN A 74 -13.19 -3.82 -17.87
C GLN A 74 -12.53 -3.68 -16.48
N PRO A 75 -12.46 -2.46 -15.93
CA PRO A 75 -11.82 -2.20 -14.63
C PRO A 75 -12.59 -2.81 -13.46
N ASP A 76 -11.85 -3.22 -12.44
CA ASP A 76 -12.42 -3.69 -11.19
C ASP A 76 -13.10 -2.57 -10.39
N ILE A 77 -14.14 -2.94 -9.62
CA ILE A 77 -14.78 -2.03 -8.66
C ILE A 77 -14.37 -2.46 -7.27
N GLU A 78 -13.75 -1.53 -6.55
CA GLU A 78 -13.32 -1.70 -5.18
C GLU A 78 -14.29 -1.01 -4.22
N TYR A 79 -14.78 -1.79 -3.26
CA TYR A 79 -15.68 -1.31 -2.21
C TYR A 79 -14.96 -1.31 -0.86
N TYR A 80 -14.89 -0.12 -0.27
CA TYR A 80 -14.28 0.08 1.05
C TYR A 80 -15.34 0.46 2.08
N ILE A 81 -15.27 -0.19 3.23
CA ILE A 81 -16.04 0.18 4.42
C ILE A 81 -15.09 0.26 5.61
N TRP A 82 -15.01 1.44 6.21
CA TRP A 82 -14.21 1.66 7.42
C TRP A 82 -15.08 2.07 8.60
N ASN A 83 -14.75 1.55 9.78
CA ASN A 83 -15.23 2.10 11.04
C ASN A 83 -14.29 3.23 11.48
N GLU A 84 -14.87 4.39 11.76
CA GLU A 84 -14.17 5.47 12.46
C GLU A 84 -14.02 5.10 13.93
N MET A 85 -12.79 5.13 14.44
CA MET A 85 -12.48 4.67 15.79
C MET A 85 -12.06 5.84 16.69
N ILE A 86 -12.78 6.06 17.78
CA ILE A 86 -12.43 7.04 18.83
C ILE A 86 -12.43 6.32 20.17
N GLU A 87 -11.32 6.40 20.91
CA GLU A 87 -11.17 5.74 22.22
C GLU A 87 -11.52 4.23 22.18
N GLY A 88 -11.17 3.56 21.09
CA GLY A 88 -11.45 2.13 20.89
C GLY A 88 -12.91 1.79 20.57
N LYS A 89 -13.79 2.78 20.40
CA LYS A 89 -15.20 2.60 20.04
C LYS A 89 -15.48 3.07 18.63
N ILE A 90 -16.43 2.43 17.97
CA ILE A 90 -16.93 2.85 16.66
C ILE A 90 -17.71 4.16 16.84
N ASN A 91 -17.25 5.23 16.19
CA ASN A 91 -17.86 6.55 16.22
C ASN A 91 -18.51 6.95 14.88
N GLY A 92 -18.32 6.15 13.84
CA GLY A 92 -18.93 6.37 12.53
C GLY A 92 -18.48 5.33 11.52
N VAL A 93 -19.02 5.42 10.30
CA VAL A 93 -18.72 4.50 9.21
C VAL A 93 -18.52 5.25 7.91
N TYR A 94 -17.36 5.10 7.29
CA TYR A 94 -17.08 5.57 5.93
C TYR A 94 -17.37 4.49 4.91
N ARG A 95 -17.90 4.88 3.76
CA ARG A 95 -18.08 4.03 2.57
C ARG A 95 -17.50 4.73 1.36
N PHE A 96 -16.84 3.96 0.52
CA PHE A 96 -16.11 4.46 -0.64
C PHE A 96 -16.14 3.42 -1.75
N GLU A 97 -16.37 3.86 -2.97
CA GLU A 97 -16.34 3.02 -4.16
C GLU A 97 -15.34 3.61 -5.15
N ILE A 98 -14.51 2.75 -5.73
CA ILE A 98 -13.49 3.14 -6.72
C ILE A 98 -13.61 2.24 -7.93
N MET A 99 -13.69 2.84 -9.12
CA MET A 99 -13.65 2.14 -10.40
C MET A 99 -12.75 2.90 -11.36
N HIS A 100 -11.72 2.24 -11.90
CA HIS A 100 -10.75 2.87 -12.84
C HIS A 100 -10.21 4.22 -12.34
N HIS A 101 -9.88 4.30 -11.04
CA HIS A 101 -9.40 5.52 -10.38
C HIS A 101 -10.44 6.64 -10.24
N GLN A 102 -11.70 6.42 -10.62
CA GLN A 102 -12.80 7.33 -10.33
C GLN A 102 -13.47 6.91 -9.03
N THR A 103 -13.73 7.89 -8.17
CA THR A 103 -14.36 7.67 -6.87
C THR A 103 -15.86 7.97 -6.97
N SER A 104 -16.70 7.08 -6.48
CA SER A 104 -18.15 7.27 -6.41
C SER A 104 -18.69 6.90 -5.02
N ASN A 105 -19.96 7.19 -4.77
CA ASN A 105 -20.71 6.73 -3.60
C ASN A 105 -20.05 6.99 -2.23
N ILE A 106 -19.28 8.08 -2.12
CA ILE A 106 -18.55 8.42 -0.91
C ILE A 106 -19.53 8.92 0.15
N SER A 107 -19.54 8.29 1.32
CA SER A 107 -20.39 8.73 2.43
C SER A 107 -19.80 8.45 3.80
N TYR A 108 -20.23 9.25 4.77
CA TYR A 108 -19.94 9.07 6.19
C TYR A 108 -21.26 8.97 6.96
N THR A 109 -21.43 7.92 7.76
CA THR A 109 -22.55 7.78 8.70
C THR A 109 -22.02 7.98 10.11
N ARG A 110 -22.48 9.04 10.78
CA ARG A 110 -22.05 9.38 12.13
C ARG A 110 -22.70 8.49 13.17
N GLY A 111 -21.91 7.96 14.11
CA GLY A 111 -22.38 6.97 15.09
C GLY A 111 -23.35 7.51 16.13
N LYS A 112 -23.17 8.76 16.59
CA LYS A 112 -23.98 9.33 17.70
C LYS A 112 -25.47 9.52 17.36
N ASP A 113 -25.80 9.71 16.09
CA ASP A 113 -27.16 10.05 15.64
C ASP A 113 -27.56 9.39 14.31
N ASN A 114 -26.73 8.49 13.78
CA ASN A 114 -26.92 7.81 12.49
C ASN A 114 -27.12 8.75 11.30
N ARG A 115 -26.72 10.01 11.44
CA ARG A 115 -26.83 10.97 10.35
C ARG A 115 -25.84 10.60 9.24
N LYS A 116 -26.35 10.47 8.01
CA LYS A 116 -25.55 10.19 6.81
C LYS A 116 -25.21 11.49 6.10
N PHE A 117 -23.94 11.62 5.76
CA PHE A 117 -23.38 12.71 4.98
C PHE A 117 -22.88 12.15 3.65
N THR A 118 -23.28 12.78 2.55
CA THR A 118 -22.68 12.56 1.24
C THR A 118 -21.38 13.36 1.19
N LEU A 119 -20.32 12.73 0.69
CA LEU A 119 -19.03 13.38 0.53
C LEU A 119 -18.66 13.40 -0.95
N GLU A 120 -17.91 14.42 -1.35
CA GLU A 120 -17.37 14.55 -2.70
C GLU A 120 -15.87 14.84 -2.62
N MET A 121 -15.15 14.35 -3.62
CA MET A 121 -13.77 14.73 -3.86
C MET A 121 -13.67 16.24 -4.09
N VAL A 122 -12.69 16.86 -3.46
CA VAL A 122 -12.27 18.21 -3.78
C VAL A 122 -11.15 18.08 -4.81
N GLU A 123 -11.36 18.62 -6.01
CA GLU A 123 -10.28 18.76 -6.98
C GLU A 123 -9.22 19.70 -6.40
N ASP A 124 -7.99 19.21 -6.29
CA ASP A 124 -6.84 20.03 -5.94
C ASP A 124 -6.24 20.59 -7.22
N GLU A 125 -6.07 21.91 -7.29
CA GLU A 125 -5.41 22.56 -8.44
C GLU A 125 -3.93 22.18 -8.52
N LYS A 126 -3.35 21.67 -7.41
CA LYS A 126 -1.97 21.23 -7.34
C LYS A 126 -1.85 19.76 -7.68
N LYS A 127 -0.89 19.44 -8.55
CA LYS A 127 -0.49 18.06 -8.83
C LYS A 127 0.00 17.41 -7.52
N TYR A 128 -0.46 16.19 -7.27
CA TYR A 128 -0.03 15.40 -6.11
C TYR A 128 1.50 15.30 -6.04
N ASP A 129 2.04 15.55 -4.84
CA ASP A 129 3.47 15.68 -4.59
C ASP A 129 4.14 14.37 -4.14
N GLY A 130 3.44 13.23 -4.24
CA GLY A 130 4.00 11.94 -3.86
C GLY A 130 3.94 11.62 -2.37
N ASN A 131 3.46 12.52 -1.51
CA ASN A 131 3.47 12.28 -0.07
C ASN A 131 2.39 11.28 0.39
N GLY A 132 2.85 10.09 0.77
CA GLY A 132 2.02 9.04 1.36
C GLY A 132 2.12 9.03 2.88
N LYS A 133 1.00 8.66 3.55
CA LYS A 133 0.98 8.39 4.99
C LYS A 133 0.08 7.22 5.32
N TYR A 134 0.48 6.42 6.31
CA TYR A 134 -0.34 5.36 6.89
C TYR A 134 -0.30 5.41 8.42
N LEU A 135 -1.34 4.90 9.07
CA LEU A 135 -1.40 4.73 10.52
C LEU A 135 -1.45 3.24 10.85
N LEU A 136 -0.32 2.66 11.27
CA LEU A 136 -0.21 1.24 11.64
C LEU A 136 0.19 1.11 13.09
N HIS A 137 -0.59 0.33 13.85
CA HIS A 137 -0.33 0.05 15.28
C HIS A 137 -0.11 1.32 16.13
N GLY A 138 -0.80 2.41 15.76
CA GLY A 138 -0.68 3.73 16.38
C GLY A 138 0.52 4.57 15.92
N ALA A 139 1.44 4.01 15.13
CA ALA A 139 2.55 4.74 14.53
C ALA A 139 2.13 5.41 13.21
N LEU A 140 2.46 6.69 13.06
CA LEU A 140 2.26 7.44 11.83
C LEU A 140 3.48 7.26 10.92
N LEU A 141 3.28 6.55 9.82
CA LEU A 141 4.25 6.31 8.77
C LEU A 141 4.09 7.42 7.73
N SER A 142 5.16 8.11 7.37
CA SER A 142 5.19 9.17 6.36
C SER A 142 6.33 8.94 5.38
N PHE A 143 6.06 8.99 4.09
CA PHE A 143 7.01 8.67 3.03
C PHE A 143 6.64 9.39 1.73
N ASN A 144 7.50 9.30 0.73
CA ASN A 144 7.23 9.83 -0.61
C ASN A 144 7.32 8.75 -1.69
N HIS A 145 6.49 8.84 -2.72
CA HIS A 145 6.46 7.88 -3.83
C HIS A 145 7.42 8.22 -4.99
N PHE A 146 7.84 9.48 -5.12
CA PHE A 146 8.48 9.98 -6.36
C PHE A 146 9.79 10.74 -6.14
N TYR A 147 9.85 11.63 -5.15
CA TYR A 147 10.83 12.72 -5.12
C TYR A 147 11.87 12.60 -4.02
N ASN A 148 11.65 11.79 -3.00
CA ASN A 148 12.63 11.59 -1.93
C ASN A 148 12.52 10.21 -1.30
N ASN A 149 13.56 9.85 -0.55
CA ASN A 149 13.73 8.53 0.06
C ASN A 149 13.50 8.52 1.56
N HIS A 150 13.03 9.62 2.12
CA HIS A 150 12.82 9.71 3.55
C HIS A 150 11.56 8.94 3.93
N PHE A 151 11.73 7.95 4.78
CA PHE A 151 10.66 7.27 5.48
C PHE A 151 10.75 7.63 6.96
N THR A 152 9.71 8.29 7.46
CA THR A 152 9.63 8.71 8.85
C THR A 152 8.52 7.96 9.56
N ILE A 153 8.82 7.44 10.74
CA ILE A 153 7.87 6.77 11.62
C ILE A 153 7.78 7.56 12.92
N THR A 154 6.62 8.15 13.19
CA THR A 154 6.33 8.80 14.48
C THR A 154 5.49 7.86 15.34
N TYR A 155 6.05 7.44 16.47
CA TYR A 155 5.43 6.47 17.38
C TYR A 155 4.52 7.15 18.42
N PRO A 156 3.58 6.41 19.03
CA PRO A 156 2.70 6.93 20.07
C PRO A 156 3.41 7.54 21.28
N ASP A 157 4.64 7.09 21.57
CA ASP A 157 5.45 7.63 22.66
C ASP A 157 6.22 8.92 22.29
N GLY A 158 5.93 9.49 21.11
CA GLY A 158 6.53 10.71 20.60
C GLY A 158 7.91 10.54 19.97
N LYS A 159 8.49 9.32 20.01
CA LYS A 159 9.77 9.06 19.32
C LYS A 159 9.56 9.03 17.81
N THR A 160 10.58 9.48 17.10
CA THR A 160 10.60 9.45 15.63
C THR A 160 11.81 8.66 15.15
N THR A 161 11.60 7.81 14.15
CA THR A 161 12.66 7.12 13.41
C THR A 161 12.63 7.60 11.97
N THR A 162 13.79 7.98 11.45
CA THR A 162 13.97 8.34 10.04
C THR A 162 14.85 7.29 9.38
N ILE A 163 14.43 6.84 8.21
CA ILE A 163 15.04 5.77 7.44
C ILE A 163 15.18 6.26 6.00
N GLU A 164 16.33 6.02 5.38
CA GLU A 164 16.51 6.21 3.95
C GLU A 164 16.09 4.92 3.22
N LEU A 165 15.05 5.02 2.39
CA LEU A 165 14.59 3.95 1.51
C LEU A 165 15.43 3.87 0.24
N SER A 166 15.38 2.72 -0.42
CA SER A 166 15.92 2.58 -1.77
C SER A 166 15.29 3.61 -2.72
N ALA A 167 16.13 4.28 -3.52
CA ALA A 167 15.71 5.28 -4.49
C ALA A 167 15.18 4.61 -5.76
N PRO A 168 14.15 5.17 -6.43
CA PRO A 168 13.94 4.85 -7.82
C PRO A 168 15.06 5.46 -8.68
N ASP A 169 15.75 4.64 -9.46
CA ASP A 169 16.88 5.07 -10.31
C ASP A 169 16.48 5.97 -11.48
N LYS A 170 15.21 5.90 -11.88
CA LYS A 170 14.65 6.69 -12.99
C LYS A 170 13.52 7.57 -12.46
N PRO A 171 13.44 8.85 -12.86
CA PRO A 171 12.35 9.74 -12.44
C PRO A 171 10.94 9.25 -12.81
N SER A 172 10.82 8.34 -13.79
CA SER A 172 9.55 7.71 -14.18
C SER A 172 9.15 6.54 -13.27
N PHE A 173 10.06 6.03 -12.45
CA PHE A 173 9.79 4.92 -11.55
C PHE A 173 9.12 5.41 -10.27
N VAL A 174 8.03 4.73 -9.93
CA VAL A 174 7.23 5.03 -8.75
C VAL A 174 7.53 3.99 -7.68
N ARG A 175 7.86 4.46 -6.46
CA ARG A 175 7.93 3.61 -5.28
C ARG A 175 6.53 3.13 -4.93
N GLN A 176 6.39 1.84 -4.68
CA GLN A 176 5.17 1.25 -4.13
C GLN A 176 5.32 1.07 -2.62
N SER A 177 4.19 1.09 -1.92
CA SER A 177 4.09 0.84 -0.49
C SER A 177 2.97 -0.17 -0.23
N ILE A 178 3.29 -1.25 0.50
CA ILE A 178 2.45 -2.45 0.60
C ILE A 178 2.33 -2.85 2.07
N ILE A 179 1.10 -3.05 2.54
CA ILE A 179 0.80 -3.41 3.93
C ILE A 179 0.34 -4.86 3.99
N GLU A 180 1.18 -5.72 4.54
CA GLU A 180 0.89 -7.15 4.71
C GLU A 180 1.56 -7.70 5.97
N ASP A 181 1.05 -8.82 6.48
CA ASP A 181 1.69 -9.58 7.55
C ASP A 181 2.77 -10.49 6.93
N TYR A 182 4.00 -9.97 6.83
CA TYR A 182 5.08 -10.64 6.11
C TYR A 182 5.70 -11.78 6.92
N ASN A 183 5.67 -11.70 8.26
CA ASN A 183 6.23 -12.70 9.16
C ASN A 183 5.20 -13.69 9.74
N PHE A 184 3.91 -13.52 9.40
CA PHE A 184 2.79 -14.37 9.77
C PHE A 184 2.50 -14.40 11.29
N ASP A 185 2.75 -13.29 11.97
CA ASP A 185 2.52 -13.10 13.40
C ASP A 185 1.16 -12.47 13.74
N GLY A 186 0.38 -12.10 12.72
CA GLY A 186 -0.95 -11.52 12.83
C GLY A 186 -0.96 -9.99 12.89
N TYR A 187 0.19 -9.32 12.77
CA TYR A 187 0.30 -7.87 12.73
C TYR A 187 0.71 -7.40 11.33
N ASP A 188 0.05 -6.34 10.86
CA ASP A 188 0.39 -5.74 9.57
C ASP A 188 1.78 -5.07 9.63
N ASP A 189 2.64 -5.43 8.70
CA ASP A 189 3.94 -4.81 8.48
C ASP A 189 3.88 -3.80 7.31
N ILE A 190 5.00 -3.18 6.97
CA ILE A 190 5.10 -2.30 5.81
C ILE A 190 6.28 -2.69 4.92
N ALA A 191 6.06 -2.75 3.63
CA ALA A 191 7.11 -2.86 2.63
C ALA A 191 7.08 -1.71 1.64
N PHE A 192 8.25 -1.35 1.14
CA PHE A 192 8.42 -0.43 0.04
C PHE A 192 9.14 -1.16 -1.09
N SER A 193 8.77 -0.85 -2.33
CA SER A 193 9.49 -1.41 -3.47
C SER A 193 9.75 -0.40 -4.56
N VAL A 194 10.88 -0.55 -5.23
CA VAL A 194 11.28 0.22 -6.42
C VAL A 194 11.66 -0.77 -7.52
N PRO A 195 11.45 -0.46 -8.81
CA PRO A 195 11.97 -1.29 -9.90
C PRO A 195 13.51 -1.41 -9.81
N ASP A 196 14.07 -2.52 -10.28
CA ASP A 196 15.51 -2.70 -10.33
C ASP A 196 16.22 -1.63 -11.18
N ASP A 197 17.45 -1.34 -10.77
CA ASP A 197 18.37 -0.33 -11.31
C ASP A 197 18.70 -0.52 -12.80
N GLY A 198 18.46 -1.71 -13.34
CA GLY A 198 18.67 -2.03 -14.75
C GLY A 198 17.46 -1.69 -15.61
N MET A 199 16.73 -2.73 -15.98
CA MET A 199 15.63 -2.65 -16.93
C MET A 199 14.26 -2.48 -16.26
N GLY A 200 14.22 -2.49 -14.92
CA GLY A 200 12.96 -2.46 -14.16
C GLY A 200 12.10 -3.70 -14.43
N VAL A 201 12.73 -4.85 -14.64
CA VAL A 201 12.10 -6.15 -14.90
C VAL A 201 11.48 -6.74 -13.63
N TYR A 202 12.07 -6.50 -12.46
CA TYR A 202 11.51 -6.88 -11.17
C TYR A 202 11.61 -5.70 -10.20
N ARG A 203 11.00 -5.82 -9.03
CA ARG A 203 11.03 -4.78 -7.98
C ARG A 203 11.84 -5.25 -6.79
N MET A 204 12.73 -4.42 -6.28
CA MET A 204 13.48 -4.63 -5.04
C MET A 204 12.65 -4.15 -3.85
N PHE A 205 12.64 -4.91 -2.76
CA PHE A 205 11.82 -4.64 -1.58
C PHE A 205 12.64 -4.31 -0.34
N ASP A 206 12.25 -3.24 0.35
CA ASP A 206 12.59 -2.96 1.74
C ASP A 206 11.38 -3.30 2.62
N VAL A 207 11.47 -4.35 3.43
CA VAL A 207 10.39 -4.78 4.34
C VAL A 207 10.73 -4.39 5.78
N TYR A 208 9.76 -3.84 6.51
CA TYR A 208 9.89 -3.46 7.92
C TYR A 208 8.79 -4.14 8.74
N LEU A 209 9.21 -5.03 9.63
CA LEU A 209 8.32 -5.83 10.48
C LEU A 209 7.95 -5.09 11.75
N TYR A 210 6.68 -5.16 12.16
CA TYR A 210 6.24 -4.61 13.43
C TYR A 210 6.53 -5.58 14.59
N ASN A 211 7.49 -5.22 15.43
CA ASN A 211 7.79 -5.96 16.65
C ASN A 211 6.83 -5.54 17.77
N THR A 212 5.96 -6.45 18.18
CA THR A 212 4.95 -6.21 19.23
C THR A 212 5.52 -6.00 20.62
N GLY A 213 6.70 -6.56 20.91
CA GLY A 213 7.40 -6.42 22.19
C GLY A 213 8.01 -5.03 22.35
N SER A 214 8.74 -4.56 21.33
CA SER A 214 9.33 -3.21 21.33
C SER A 214 8.34 -2.13 20.89
N LYS A 215 7.24 -2.52 20.24
CA LYS A 215 6.29 -1.63 19.54
C LYS A 215 7.00 -0.76 18.51
N ARG A 216 7.93 -1.35 17.75
CA ARG A 216 8.73 -0.68 16.73
C ARG A 216 8.74 -1.45 15.42
N PHE A 217 8.89 -0.72 14.33
CA PHE A 217 9.19 -1.31 13.03
C PHE A 217 10.70 -1.56 12.92
N GLU A 218 11.07 -2.77 12.53
CA GLU A 218 12.44 -3.23 12.39
C GLU A 218 12.64 -3.75 10.96
N LYS A 219 13.73 -3.37 10.29
CA LYS A 219 14.00 -3.85 8.93
C LYS A 219 14.13 -5.38 8.96
N LEU A 220 13.39 -6.05 8.07
CA LEU A 220 13.51 -7.49 7.88
C LEU A 220 14.95 -7.82 7.53
N LYS A 221 15.56 -8.71 8.32
CA LYS A 221 16.89 -9.23 8.03
C LYS A 221 16.81 -10.14 6.81
N GLU A 222 17.64 -9.85 5.82
CA GLU A 222 17.73 -10.67 4.61
C GLU A 222 18.18 -12.12 4.94
N PRO A 223 17.67 -13.11 4.18
CA PRO A 223 18.08 -14.50 4.35
C PRO A 223 19.52 -14.73 3.91
N ASP A 224 20.06 -15.89 4.24
CA ASP A 224 21.24 -16.42 3.56
C ASP A 224 20.87 -16.83 2.13
N TYR A 225 21.45 -16.15 1.14
CA TYR A 225 21.21 -16.41 -0.28
C TYR A 225 22.11 -17.49 -0.88
N SER A 226 22.96 -18.16 -0.08
CA SER A 226 23.89 -19.18 -0.59
C SER A 226 23.21 -20.37 -1.30
N ARG A 227 21.91 -20.57 -1.06
CA ARG A 227 21.10 -21.67 -1.63
C ARG A 227 20.02 -21.21 -2.61
N SER A 228 19.78 -19.90 -2.71
CA SER A 228 18.72 -19.33 -3.54
C SER A 228 19.24 -18.93 -4.91
N SER A 229 18.33 -18.75 -5.87
CA SER A 229 18.68 -18.18 -7.18
C SER A 229 18.68 -16.65 -7.17
N CYS A 230 17.84 -16.06 -6.33
CA CYS A 230 17.79 -14.63 -6.09
C CYS A 230 18.81 -14.21 -5.05
N SER A 231 19.31 -12.99 -5.19
CA SER A 231 20.29 -12.36 -4.30
C SER A 231 19.71 -11.17 -3.53
N CYS A 232 18.39 -11.07 -3.49
CA CYS A 232 17.63 -9.97 -2.90
C CYS A 232 16.21 -10.42 -2.53
N LEU A 233 15.55 -9.62 -1.71
CA LEU A 233 14.10 -9.61 -1.58
C LEU A 233 13.53 -8.84 -2.78
N CYS A 234 13.15 -9.56 -3.82
CA CYS A 234 12.69 -9.04 -5.08
C CYS A 234 11.32 -9.64 -5.43
N ASP A 235 10.42 -8.88 -6.04
CA ASP A 235 9.03 -9.28 -6.33
C ASP A 235 8.36 -10.05 -5.18
N VAL A 236 8.47 -9.49 -3.97
CA VAL A 236 8.07 -10.21 -2.75
C VAL A 236 6.57 -10.42 -2.73
N THR A 237 6.17 -11.67 -2.54
CA THR A 237 4.78 -12.07 -2.32
C THR A 237 4.68 -13.01 -1.12
N ILE A 238 3.49 -13.11 -0.52
CA ILE A 238 3.24 -14.01 0.61
C ILE A 238 2.12 -14.99 0.30
N GLU A 239 2.25 -16.21 0.81
CA GLU A 239 1.20 -17.23 0.79
C GLU A 239 0.77 -17.51 2.23
N LYS A 240 -0.23 -16.75 2.69
CA LYS A 240 -0.65 -16.68 4.10
C LYS A 240 -1.00 -18.04 4.69
N ASP A 241 -1.79 -18.84 3.98
CA ASP A 241 -2.25 -20.16 4.45
C ASP A 241 -1.09 -21.13 4.70
N LYS A 242 -0.01 -21.00 3.92
CA LYS A 242 1.18 -21.84 4.05
C LYS A 242 2.29 -21.19 4.87
N LYS A 243 2.13 -19.91 5.26
CA LYS A 243 3.15 -19.09 5.92
C LYS A 243 4.48 -19.11 5.15
N LEU A 244 4.41 -18.80 3.86
CA LEU A 244 5.56 -18.76 2.97
C LEU A 244 5.75 -17.35 2.42
N LEU A 245 6.99 -16.87 2.45
CA LEU A 245 7.42 -15.68 1.73
C LEU A 245 8.11 -16.12 0.44
N LYS A 246 7.75 -15.51 -0.68
CA LYS A 246 8.34 -15.80 -2.00
C LYS A 246 9.03 -14.55 -2.51
N THR A 247 10.17 -14.75 -3.16
CA THR A 247 10.92 -13.71 -3.89
C THR A 247 11.07 -14.18 -5.33
N GLY A 248 10.90 -13.27 -6.28
CA GLY A 248 11.07 -13.49 -7.70
C GLY A 248 12.23 -12.67 -8.24
N CYS A 249 13.00 -13.25 -9.15
CA CYS A 249 14.08 -12.56 -9.83
C CYS A 249 14.34 -13.17 -11.21
N ARG A 250 15.09 -12.43 -12.02
CA ARG A 250 15.50 -12.87 -13.35
C ARG A 250 17.00 -13.19 -13.40
N GLY A 251 17.32 -14.43 -13.76
CA GLY A 251 18.68 -14.92 -14.00
C GLY A 251 18.89 -15.21 -15.48
N GLY A 252 19.55 -14.30 -16.19
CA GLY A 252 19.68 -14.40 -17.66
C GLY A 252 18.32 -14.39 -18.35
N ALA A 253 18.02 -15.44 -19.12
CA ALA A 253 16.75 -15.58 -19.82
C ALA A 253 15.64 -16.29 -19.01
N ARG A 254 15.90 -16.62 -17.73
CA ARG A 254 14.98 -17.41 -16.90
C ARG A 254 14.46 -16.63 -15.71
N TRP A 255 13.22 -16.94 -15.34
CA TRP A 255 12.60 -16.46 -14.11
C TRP A 255 12.76 -17.50 -13.02
N HIS A 256 13.17 -17.03 -11.84
CA HIS A 256 13.33 -17.86 -10.65
C HIS A 256 12.42 -17.33 -9.55
N GLN A 257 11.90 -18.26 -8.75
CA GLN A 257 11.16 -17.95 -7.54
C GLN A 257 11.74 -18.75 -6.37
N ASP A 258 12.30 -18.06 -5.39
CA ASP A 258 12.72 -18.67 -4.15
C ASP A 258 11.62 -18.59 -3.09
N ILE A 259 11.53 -19.63 -2.28
CA ILE A 259 10.51 -19.81 -1.26
C ILE A 259 11.21 -19.89 0.09
N TYR A 260 10.75 -19.07 1.03
CA TYR A 260 11.26 -18.98 2.38
C TYR A 260 10.15 -19.21 3.41
N ARG A 261 10.58 -19.60 4.61
CA ARG A 261 9.73 -19.68 5.80
C ARG A 261 10.45 -19.02 6.97
N PHE A 262 9.71 -18.38 7.86
CA PHE A 262 10.30 -17.89 9.12
C PHE A 262 10.66 -19.06 10.04
N GLY A 263 11.93 -19.14 10.40
CA GLY A 263 12.45 -20.04 11.41
C GLY A 263 12.12 -19.58 12.84
N LYS A 264 12.44 -20.43 13.83
CA LYS A 264 12.15 -20.14 15.26
C LYS A 264 12.82 -18.87 15.80
N LYS A 265 13.87 -18.39 15.14
CA LYS A 265 14.62 -17.19 15.50
C LYS A 265 14.11 -15.92 14.79
N GLY A 266 13.00 -16.01 14.05
CA GLY A 266 12.46 -14.87 13.29
C GLY A 266 13.27 -14.55 12.02
N THR A 267 14.11 -15.47 11.55
CA THR A 267 14.89 -15.32 10.31
C THR A 267 14.27 -16.11 9.18
N LEU A 268 14.36 -15.59 7.96
CA LEU A 268 13.97 -16.33 6.76
C LEU A 268 14.92 -17.49 6.49
N GLU A 269 14.37 -18.70 6.43
CA GLU A 269 15.06 -19.94 6.09
C GLU A 269 14.60 -20.41 4.71
N TRP A 270 15.56 -20.67 3.83
CA TRP A 270 15.29 -21.15 2.47
C TRP A 270 14.60 -22.53 2.51
N VAL A 271 13.55 -22.68 1.70
CA VAL A 271 12.77 -23.92 1.57
C VAL A 271 13.03 -24.57 0.22
N ALA A 272 12.89 -23.80 -0.87
CA ALA A 272 13.01 -24.29 -2.24
C ALA A 272 13.22 -23.16 -3.24
N THR A 273 13.69 -23.53 -4.42
CA THR A 273 13.73 -22.68 -5.62
C THR A 273 12.89 -23.33 -6.71
N LYS A 274 12.13 -22.53 -7.46
CA LYS A 274 11.41 -22.95 -8.66
C LYS A 274 11.84 -22.10 -9.85
N GLU A 275 12.08 -22.73 -10.99
CA GLU A 275 12.16 -22.03 -12.27
C GLU A 275 10.73 -21.80 -12.78
N GLN A 276 10.41 -20.59 -13.21
CA GLN A 276 9.14 -20.29 -13.86
C GLN A 276 9.33 -20.41 -15.36
N THR A 277 8.58 -21.30 -16.00
CA THR A 277 8.44 -21.34 -17.45
C THR A 277 7.38 -20.32 -17.86
N GLU A 278 7.70 -19.49 -18.85
CA GLU A 278 6.72 -18.62 -19.52
C GLU A 278 5.66 -19.55 -20.16
N GLU A 279 4.43 -19.54 -19.61
CA GLU A 279 3.24 -20.08 -20.29
C GLU A 279 2.61 -19.00 -21.17
#